data_AF-A0A538PUS1-F1
#
_entry.id   AF-A0A538PUS1-F1
#
_cell.length_a   1.000
_cell.length_b   1.000
_cell.length_c   1.000
_cell.angle_alpha   90.00
_cell.angle_beta   90.00
_cell.angle_gamma   90.00
#
_symmetry.space_group_name_H-M   'P 1'
#
loop_
_entity.id
_entity.type
_entity.pdbx_description
1 polymer ?
#
loop_
_entity_poly.entity_id
_entity_poly.type
_entity_poly.pdbx_seq_one_letter_code
_entity_poly.pdbx_strand_id
1 'polypeptide(L)'
;MNAIMIGFLAESSIHCGAGRSAGIIDLPVAREAATDYPFIAGSGVKGALRDRAQRLGRGDTEALFGKHDHAGKLLISDARLLLLPVRSLAGAYRWVTSPLLLERYRRDCARCGLPVAVPEITMPP
;
A
#
# COMPACT_ATOMS: atom_id res chain seq x y z
N MET A 1 20.24 -3.54 7.20
CA MET A 1 19.38 -2.66 6.38
C MET A 1 18.14 -2.39 7.23
N ASN A 2 17.90 -1.15 7.64
CA ASN A 2 16.73 -0.84 8.49
C ASN A 2 15.51 -0.64 7.61
N ALA A 3 14.48 -1.45 7.81
CA ALA A 3 13.20 -1.33 7.10
C ALA A 3 12.07 -1.18 8.13
N ILE A 4 11.04 -0.44 7.75
CA ILE A 4 9.87 -0.18 8.60
C ILE A 4 8.64 -0.58 7.80
N MET A 5 7.73 -1.31 8.45
CA MET A 5 6.42 -1.60 7.88
C MET A 5 5.45 -0.49 8.26
N ILE A 6 4.80 0.11 7.26
CA ILE A 6 3.80 1.16 7.45
C ILE A 6 2.45 0.61 6.99
N GLY A 7 1.47 0.63 7.88
CA GLY A 7 0.08 0.32 7.56
C GLY A 7 -0.71 1.59 7.25
N PHE A 8 -1.55 1.53 6.22
CA PHE A 8 -2.50 2.60 5.88
C PHE A 8 -3.92 2.09 6.05
N LEU A 9 -4.73 2.80 6.83
CA LEU A 9 -6.16 2.60 6.93
C LEU A 9 -6.87 3.77 6.24
N ALA A 10 -7.71 3.46 5.26
CA ALA A 10 -8.47 4.48 4.55
C ALA A 10 -9.70 4.90 5.39
N GLU A 11 -9.74 6.14 5.85
CA GLU A 11 -10.91 6.72 6.52
C GLU A 11 -11.97 7.24 5.54
N SER A 12 -11.54 7.57 4.32
CA SER A 12 -12.39 7.99 3.22
C SER A 12 -12.06 7.19 1.96
N SER A 13 -12.93 7.26 0.94
CA SER A 13 -12.67 6.64 -0.35
C SER A 13 -11.38 7.20 -0.97
N ILE A 14 -10.43 6.32 -1.30
CA ILE A 14 -9.16 6.69 -1.92
C ILE A 14 -9.22 6.40 -3.42
N HIS A 15 -8.81 7.38 -4.23
CA HIS A 15 -8.62 7.22 -5.66
C HIS A 15 -7.14 7.41 -6.03
N CYS A 16 -6.42 6.30 -6.23
CA CYS A 16 -5.10 6.32 -6.86
C CYS A 16 -5.31 6.08 -8.36
N GLY A 17 -5.25 7.13 -9.18
CA GLY A 17 -5.56 7.02 -10.60
C GLY A 17 -4.52 6.24 -11.41
N ALA A 18 -4.99 5.46 -12.39
CA ALA A 18 -4.14 4.74 -13.35
C ALA A 18 -4.02 5.43 -14.71
N GLY A 19 -4.47 6.70 -14.81
CA GLY A 19 -4.65 7.41 -16.08
C GLY A 19 -6.06 7.21 -16.65
N ARG A 20 -6.24 7.54 -17.94
CA ARG A 20 -7.50 7.32 -18.66
C ARG A 20 -7.51 5.94 -19.30
N SER A 21 -8.64 5.26 -19.22
CA SER A 21 -8.86 3.98 -19.88
C SER A 21 -9.90 4.11 -21.00
N ALA A 22 -9.76 3.30 -22.04
CA ALA A 22 -10.79 3.10 -23.06
C ALA A 22 -11.86 2.07 -22.64
N GLY A 23 -11.80 1.58 -21.40
CA GLY A 23 -12.79 0.68 -20.83
C GLY A 23 -14.06 1.40 -20.36
N ILE A 24 -14.92 0.66 -19.66
CA ILE A 24 -16.21 1.18 -19.15
C ILE A 24 -16.02 2.26 -18.07
N ILE A 25 -14.88 2.24 -17.37
CA ILE A 25 -14.53 3.20 -16.33
C ILE A 25 -13.49 4.17 -16.91
N ASP A 26 -13.86 5.44 -17.04
CA ASP A 26 -12.99 6.48 -17.63
C ASP A 26 -11.68 6.66 -16.84
N LEU A 27 -11.80 6.71 -15.51
CA LEU A 27 -10.69 6.92 -14.57
C LEU A 27 -10.63 5.74 -13.59
N PRO A 28 -10.03 4.61 -13.99
CA PRO A 28 -9.89 3.47 -13.11
C PRO A 28 -8.83 3.75 -12.03
N VAL A 29 -8.99 3.05 -10.90
CA VAL A 29 -7.95 2.99 -9.87
C VAL A 29 -6.78 2.12 -10.33
N ALA A 30 -5.59 2.40 -9.81
CA ALA A 30 -4.37 1.63 -10.05
C ALA A 30 -4.50 0.19 -9.54
N ARG A 31 -4.11 -0.77 -10.39
CA ARG A 31 -4.17 -2.20 -10.13
C ARG A 31 -2.87 -2.90 -10.51
N GLU A 32 -2.47 -3.89 -9.71
CA GLU A 32 -1.30 -4.72 -10.00
C GLU A 32 -1.53 -5.53 -11.28
N ALA A 33 -0.59 -5.49 -12.23
CA ALA A 33 -0.74 -6.22 -13.49
C ALA A 33 -0.91 -7.75 -13.34
N ALA A 34 -0.32 -8.34 -12.30
CA ALA A 34 -0.31 -9.79 -12.09
C ALA A 34 -1.54 -10.34 -11.36
N THR A 35 -2.22 -9.52 -10.55
CA THR A 35 -3.31 -9.96 -9.66
C THR A 35 -4.59 -9.16 -9.82
N ASP A 36 -4.52 -8.04 -10.54
CA ASP A 36 -5.55 -7.02 -10.64
C ASP A 36 -5.95 -6.40 -9.28
N TYR A 37 -5.18 -6.64 -8.21
CA TYR A 37 -5.46 -6.07 -6.89
C TYR A 37 -5.20 -4.56 -6.88
N PRO A 38 -6.07 -3.75 -6.24
CA PRO A 38 -5.83 -2.33 -6.11
C PRO A 38 -4.58 -2.07 -5.27
N PHE A 39 -3.79 -1.08 -5.68
CA PHE A 39 -2.60 -0.66 -4.96
C PHE A 39 -2.40 0.85 -5.09
N ILE A 40 -1.54 1.41 -4.25
CA ILE A 40 -1.06 2.78 -4.38
C ILE A 40 0.42 2.70 -4.74
N ALA A 41 0.78 3.28 -5.88
CA ALA A 41 2.17 3.29 -6.32
C ALA A 41 3.10 3.95 -5.28
N GLY A 42 4.27 3.39 -5.08
CA GLY A 42 5.25 3.86 -4.10
C GLY A 42 5.71 5.29 -4.37
N SER A 43 5.69 5.73 -5.64
CA SER A 43 5.90 7.12 -6.03
C SER A 43 4.79 8.05 -5.49
N GLY A 44 3.53 7.61 -5.53
CA GLY A 44 2.39 8.34 -4.96
C GLY A 44 2.48 8.44 -3.44
N VAL A 45 2.79 7.32 -2.77
CA VAL A 45 3.02 7.30 -1.31
C VAL A 45 4.20 8.20 -0.93
N LYS A 46 5.32 8.09 -1.64
CA LYS A 46 6.51 8.92 -1.45
C LYS A 46 6.20 10.40 -1.62
N GLY A 47 5.44 10.77 -2.66
CA GLY A 47 5.01 12.14 -2.91
C GLY A 47 4.17 12.72 -1.76
N ALA A 48 3.18 11.95 -1.29
CA ALA A 48 2.33 12.37 -0.16
C ALA A 48 3.12 12.52 1.14
N LEU A 49 4.04 11.59 1.44
CA LEU A 49 4.91 11.69 2.62
C LEU A 49 5.88 12.87 2.52
N ARG A 50 6.45 13.12 1.33
CA ARG A 50 7.35 14.27 1.08
C ARG A 50 6.61 15.58 1.33
N ASP A 51 5.45 15.77 0.71
CA ASP A 51 4.62 16.97 0.87
C ASP A 51 4.23 17.19 2.35
N ARG A 52 3.85 16.12 3.06
CA ARG A 52 3.55 16.21 4.49
C ARG A 52 4.77 16.62 5.33
N ALA A 53 5.94 16.07 5.05
CA ALA A 53 7.18 16.43 5.74
C ALA A 53 7.57 17.90 5.52
N GLN A 54 7.41 18.41 4.29
CA GLN A 54 7.64 19.82 3.93
C GLN A 54 6.72 20.74 4.73
N ARG A 55 5.42 20.44 4.77
CA ARG A 55 4.44 21.24 5.52
C ARG A 55 4.69 21.26 7.02
N LEU A 56 5.25 20.19 7.57
CA LEU A 56 5.59 20.11 8.99
C LEU A 56 6.94 20.78 9.32
N GLY A 57 7.71 21.20 8.32
CA GLY A 57 9.07 21.75 8.51
C GLY A 57 10.02 20.76 9.21
N ARG A 58 9.77 19.45 9.08
CA ARG A 58 10.51 18.42 9.82
C ARG A 58 11.65 17.85 8.99
N GLY A 59 12.87 18.07 9.46
CA GLY A 59 14.08 17.44 8.93
C GLY A 59 14.43 17.90 7.51
N ASP A 60 15.54 17.37 7.00
CA ASP A 60 15.98 17.62 5.64
C ASP A 60 15.18 16.76 4.65
N THR A 61 14.11 17.35 4.11
CA THR A 61 13.24 16.67 3.14
C THR A 61 14.01 16.29 1.87
N GLU A 62 14.92 17.14 1.38
CA GLU A 62 15.65 16.85 0.15
C GLU A 62 16.61 15.66 0.34
N ALA A 63 17.31 15.60 1.47
CA ALA A 63 18.16 14.45 1.77
C ALA A 63 17.37 13.14 1.92
N LEU A 64 16.16 13.19 2.47
CA LEU A 64 15.33 12.00 2.69
C LEU A 64 14.66 11.51 1.41
N PHE A 65 14.00 12.40 0.67
CA PHE A 65 13.18 12.05 -0.50
C PHE A 65 13.88 12.22 -1.84
N GLY A 66 14.96 13.00 -1.88
CA GLY A 66 15.72 13.34 -3.08
C GLY A 66 15.29 14.66 -3.72
N LYS A 67 16.14 15.16 -4.61
CA LYS A 67 15.89 16.30 -5.50
C LYS A 67 16.34 15.94 -6.93
N HIS A 68 16.28 16.90 -7.85
CA HIS A 68 16.56 16.62 -9.27
C HIS A 68 17.95 16.00 -9.49
N ASP A 69 18.97 16.52 -8.81
CA ASP A 69 20.37 16.13 -9.02
C ASP A 69 20.86 15.03 -8.06
N HIS A 70 20.08 14.67 -7.02
CA HIS A 70 20.51 13.72 -6.00
C HIS A 70 19.37 12.81 -5.52
N ALA A 71 19.65 11.51 -5.43
CA ALA A 71 18.75 10.52 -4.87
C ALA A 71 18.54 10.73 -3.35
N GLY A 72 17.33 10.42 -2.89
CA GLY A 72 17.00 10.43 -1.46
C GLY A 72 17.47 9.18 -0.74
N LYS A 73 17.57 9.27 0.59
CA LYS A 73 17.93 8.15 1.48
C LYS A 73 16.79 7.15 1.72
N LEU A 74 15.55 7.50 1.39
CA LEU A 74 14.37 6.65 1.59
C LEU A 74 13.94 5.94 0.30
N LEU A 75 13.84 4.62 0.39
CA LEU A 75 13.13 3.78 -0.57
C LEU A 75 11.71 3.55 -0.03
N ILE A 76 10.70 3.99 -0.79
CA ILE A 76 9.29 3.78 -0.46
C ILE A 76 8.71 2.79 -1.46
N SER A 77 8.23 1.65 -0.98
CA SER A 77 7.57 0.64 -1.80
C SER A 77 6.10 1.01 -2.07
N ASP A 78 5.47 0.28 -3.00
CA ASP A 78 4.03 0.32 -3.21
C ASP A 78 3.26 -0.03 -1.93
N ALA A 79 2.14 0.65 -1.69
CA ALA A 79 1.19 0.23 -0.67
C ALA A 79 0.21 -0.77 -1.29
N ARG A 80 0.29 -2.02 -0.84
CA ARG A 80 -0.51 -3.14 -1.34
C ARG A 80 -1.71 -3.40 -0.44
N LEU A 81 -2.80 -3.88 -1.03
CA LEU A 81 -3.99 -4.30 -0.30
C LEU A 81 -3.65 -5.40 0.72
N LEU A 82 -4.18 -5.28 1.94
CA LEU A 82 -4.12 -6.33 2.97
C LEU A 82 -5.53 -6.77 3.40
N LEU A 83 -6.40 -5.78 3.66
CA LEU A 83 -7.78 -5.97 4.08
C LEU A 83 -8.70 -5.09 3.21
N LEU A 84 -9.76 -5.69 2.68
CA LEU A 84 -10.79 -4.97 1.93
C LEU A 84 -12.12 -5.01 2.71
N PRO A 85 -12.81 -3.88 2.93
CA PRO A 85 -14.11 -3.88 3.57
C PRO A 85 -15.17 -4.33 2.56
N VAL A 86 -15.88 -5.41 2.86
CA VAL A 86 -16.93 -5.97 2.01
C VAL A 86 -18.25 -6.05 2.78
N ARG A 87 -19.35 -5.70 2.11
CA ARG A 87 -20.71 -5.79 2.68
C ARG A 87 -20.99 -7.21 3.17
N SER A 88 -21.62 -7.34 4.34
CA SER A 88 -22.05 -8.62 4.91
C SER A 88 -23.55 -8.59 5.20
N LEU A 89 -24.20 -9.76 5.21
CA LEU A 89 -25.58 -9.91 5.68
C LEU A 89 -25.67 -9.99 7.21
N ALA A 90 -24.58 -10.41 7.87
CA ALA A 90 -24.53 -10.65 9.32
C ALA A 90 -23.86 -9.49 10.10
N GLY A 91 -23.84 -8.28 9.52
CA GLY A 91 -23.24 -7.09 10.10
C GLY A 91 -23.02 -5.99 9.05
N ALA A 92 -22.56 -4.82 9.47
CA ALA A 92 -22.36 -3.68 8.55
C ALA A 92 -21.38 -4.01 7.40
N TYR A 93 -20.22 -4.55 7.75
CA TYR A 93 -19.21 -5.05 6.81
C TYR A 93 -18.29 -6.06 7.49
N ARG A 94 -17.47 -6.74 6.69
CA ARG A 94 -16.36 -7.58 7.16
C ARG A 94 -15.08 -7.18 6.44
N TRP A 95 -13.96 -7.24 7.15
CA TRP A 95 -12.64 -7.15 6.53
C TRP A 95 -12.33 -8.50 5.88
N VAL A 96 -12.09 -8.48 4.58
CA VAL A 96 -11.79 -9.67 3.77
C VAL A 96 -10.32 -9.61 3.33
N THR A 97 -9.68 -10.77 3.34
CA THR A 97 -8.32 -10.98 2.81
C THR A 97 -8.26 -12.32 2.08
N SER A 98 -7.10 -12.68 1.56
CA SER A 98 -6.87 -13.97 0.89
C SER A 98 -5.56 -14.61 1.37
N PRO A 99 -5.40 -15.93 1.22
CA PRO A 99 -4.14 -16.61 1.51
C PRO A 99 -2.93 -15.97 0.82
N LEU A 100 -3.11 -15.50 -0.42
CA LEU A 100 -2.06 -14.81 -1.18
C LEU A 100 -1.63 -13.50 -0.51
N LEU A 101 -2.58 -12.69 -0.01
CA LEU A 101 -2.28 -11.43 0.66
C LEU A 101 -1.56 -11.67 1.99
N LEU A 102 -2.01 -12.66 2.76
CA LEU A 102 -1.38 -13.06 4.02
C LEU A 102 0.05 -13.57 3.82
N GLU A 103 0.29 -14.39 2.80
CA GLU A 103 1.63 -14.88 2.47
C GLU A 103 2.56 -13.74 2.00
N ARG A 104 2.04 -12.78 1.22
CA ARG A 104 2.79 -11.57 0.87
C ARG A 104 3.15 -10.74 2.10
N TYR A 105 2.19 -10.51 2.99
CA TYR A 105 2.41 -9.79 4.25
C TYR A 105 3.47 -10.48 5.11
N ARG A 106 3.40 -11.81 5.25
CA ARG A 106 4.42 -12.61 5.96
C ARG A 106 5.82 -12.40 5.40
N ARG A 107 5.98 -12.46 4.07
CA ARG A 107 7.27 -12.24 3.41
C ARG A 107 7.80 -10.83 3.61
N ASP A 108 6.93 -9.81 3.55
CA ASP A 108 7.34 -8.42 3.73
C ASP A 108 7.69 -8.12 5.21
N CYS A 109 6.97 -8.68 6.18
CA CYS A 109 7.33 -8.63 7.60
C CYS A 109 8.69 -9.32 7.87
N ALA A 110 8.93 -10.50 7.28
CA ALA A 110 10.20 -11.21 7.41
C ALA A 110 11.38 -10.37 6.88
N ARG A 111 11.20 -9.66 5.76
CA ARG A 111 12.21 -8.71 5.24
C ARG A 111 12.48 -7.54 6.17
N CYS A 112 11.49 -7.13 6.96
CA CYS A 112 11.64 -6.08 7.97
C CYS A 112 12.15 -6.60 9.32
N GLY A 113 12.39 -7.91 9.47
CA GLY A 113 12.73 -8.52 10.76
C GLY A 113 11.60 -8.45 11.79
N LEU A 114 10.35 -8.31 11.34
CA LEU A 114 9.17 -8.24 12.20
C LEU A 114 8.59 -9.65 12.39
N PRO A 115 8.46 -10.15 13.63
CA PRO A 115 7.75 -11.39 13.88
C PRO A 115 6.26 -11.17 13.59
N VAL A 116 5.67 -12.04 12.77
CA VAL A 116 4.25 -11.97 12.44
C VAL A 116 3.61 -13.34 12.52
N ALA A 117 2.53 -13.43 13.31
CA ALA A 117 1.64 -14.57 13.33
C ALA A 117 0.51 -14.29 12.33
N VAL A 118 0.45 -15.07 11.26
CA VAL A 118 -0.64 -15.02 10.29
C VAL A 118 -1.51 -16.27 10.51
N PRO A 119 -2.85 -16.18 10.41
CA PRO A 119 -3.70 -17.34 10.59
C PRO A 119 -3.31 -18.46 9.63
N GLU A 120 -3.21 -19.69 10.13
CA GLU A 120 -3.12 -20.85 9.25
C GLU A 120 -4.45 -20.99 8.50
N ILE A 121 -4.39 -20.85 7.17
CA ILE A 121 -5.57 -21.06 6.33
C ILE A 121 -5.46 -22.45 5.72
N THR A 122 -6.32 -23.36 6.18
CA THR A 122 -6.59 -24.61 5.47
C THR A 122 -7.44 -24.24 4.26
N MET A 123 -6.90 -24.44 3.05
CA MET A 123 -7.72 -24.31 1.85
C MET A 123 -8.72 -25.48 1.82
N PRO A 124 -10.04 -25.23 1.67
CA PRO A 124 -10.94 -26.32 1.33
C PRO A 124 -10.47 -26.99 0.03
N PRO A 125 -10.71 -28.31 -0.12
CA PRO A 125 -10.31 -29.08 -1.29
C PRO A 125 -10.93 -28.56 -2.59
#